data_AF-A0A1F6VNY7-F1
#
_entry.id   AF-A0A1F6VNY7-F1
#
_cell.length_a   1.000
_cell.length_b   1.000
_cell.length_c   1.000
_cell.angle_alpha   90.00
_cell.angle_beta   90.00
_cell.angle_gamma   90.00
#
_symmetry.space_group_name_H-M   'P 1'
#
loop_
_entity.id
_entity.type
_entity.pdbx_description
1 polymer ?
#
loop_
_entity_poly.entity_id
_entity_poly.type
_entity_poly.pdbx_seq_one_letter_code
_entity_poly.pdbx_strand_id
1 'polypeptide(L)' 'MDKTVVVSVSRFVKHPKYGKFYKINKKYKAHDEENKYKIRDKVKIAETRPISKDKRFRVIAKVK' A
#
# COMPACT_ATOMS: atom_id res chain seq x y z
N MET A 1 -8.49 12.12 -7.76
CA MET A 1 -8.66 10.86 -7.01
C MET A 1 -9.22 11.22 -5.66
N ASP A 2 -10.53 11.23 -5.51
CA ASP A 2 -11.14 11.41 -4.20
C ASP A 2 -11.11 10.12 -3.40
N LYS A 3 -10.95 10.25 -2.08
CA LYS A 3 -11.06 9.16 -1.10
C LYS A 3 -10.10 7.99 -1.37
N THR A 4 -8.92 8.30 -1.90
CA THR A 4 -7.94 7.30 -2.35
C THR A 4 -6.52 7.72 -2.05
N VAL A 5 -5.77 6.83 -1.41
CA VAL A 5 -4.35 7.00 -1.14
C VAL A 5 -3.56 5.96 -1.92
N VAL A 6 -2.49 6.39 -2.58
CA VAL A 6 -1.54 5.48 -3.25
C VAL A 6 -0.42 5.15 -2.27
N VAL A 7 -0.35 3.89 -1.85
CA VAL A 7 0.63 3.40 -0.87
C VAL A 7 1.69 2.59 -1.59
N SER A 8 2.97 2.94 -1.38
CA SER A 8 4.10 2.14 -1.86
C SER A 8 4.54 1.17 -0.77
N VAL A 9 4.38 -0.13 -1.02
CA VAL A 9 4.84 -1.19 -0.12
C VAL A 9 6.13 -1.77 -0.66
N SER A 10 7.17 -1.76 0.16
CA SER A 10 8.46 -2.36 -0.17
C SER A 10 8.65 -3.68 0.56
N ARG A 11 9.08 -4.72 -0.17
CA ARG A 11 9.49 -6.01 0.41
C ARG A 11 10.86 -6.43 -0.12
N PHE A 12 11.58 -7.23 0.65
CA PHE A 12 12.79 -7.90 0.17
C PHE A 12 12.44 -9.24 -0.44
N VAL A 13 12.99 -9.53 -1.61
CA VAL A 13 12.86 -10.83 -2.28
C VAL A 13 14.26 -11.37 -2.54
N LYS A 14 14.44 -12.67 -2.35
CA LYS A 14 15.70 -13.36 -2.64
C LYS A 14 15.76 -13.67 -4.13
N HIS A 15 16.86 -13.29 -4.79
CA HIS A 15 17.07 -13.67 -6.18
C HIS A 15 17.21 -15.21 -6.29
N PRO A 16 16.44 -15.89 -7.16
CA PRO A 16 16.39 -17.35 -7.19
C PRO A 16 17.75 -18.00 -7.49
N LYS A 17 18.50 -17.46 -8.47
CA LYS A 17 19.84 -17.94 -8.82
C LYS A 17 20.95 -17.48 -7.86
N TYR A 18 21.05 -16.17 -7.60
CA TYR A 18 22.19 -15.58 -6.90
C TYR A 18 22.03 -15.48 -5.37
N GLY A 19 20.85 -15.72 -4.82
CA GLY A 19 20.59 -15.64 -3.38
C GLY A 19 20.68 -14.23 -2.76
N LYS A 20 21.04 -13.20 -3.54
CA LYS A 20 21.05 -11.79 -3.12
C LYS A 20 19.65 -11.30 -2.83
N PHE A 21 19.45 -10.67 -1.68
CA PHE A 21 18.21 -9.96 -1.36
C PHE A 21 18.17 -8.62 -2.10
N TYR A 22 17.07 -8.37 -2.80
CA TYR A 22 16.81 -7.10 -3.46
C TYR A 22 15.43 -6.57 -3.05
N LYS A 23 15.28 -5.25 -3.12
CA LYS A 23 14.05 -4.56 -2.70
C LYS A 23 13.11 -4.41 -3.88
N ILE A 24 11.88 -4.90 -3.74
CA ILE A 24 10.79 -4.70 -4.71
C ILE A 24 9.77 -3.76 -4.08
N ASN A 25 9.35 -2.77 -4.86
CA ASN A 25 8.28 -1.84 -4.48
C ASN A 25 7.04 -2.13 -5.32
N LYS A 26 5.87 -2.22 -4.67
CA LYS A 26 4.58 -2.33 -5.33
C LYS A 26 3.64 -1.24 -4.81
N LYS A 27 2.98 -0.55 -5.74
CA LYS A 27 2.01 0.50 -5.42
C LYS A 27 0.62 -0.12 -5.30
N TYR A 28 -0.13 0.27 -4.27
CA TYR A 28 -1.50 -0.14 -4.00
C TYR A 28 -2.40 1.07 -3.87
N LYS A 29 -3.63 0.98 -4.38
CA LYS A 29 -4.66 2.01 -4.17
C LYS A 29 -5.51 1.59 -2.97
N ALA A 30 -5.40 2.35 -1.89
CA ALA A 30 -6.17 2.17 -0.67
C ALA A 30 -7.30 3.18 -0.58
N HIS A 31 -8.44 2.76 -0.06
CA HIS A 31 -9.58 3.63 0.20
C HIS A 31 -9.44 4.31 1.57
N ASP A 32 -9.74 5.60 1.58
CA ASP A 32 -9.79 6.47 2.76
C ASP A 32 -11.00 7.40 2.60
N GLU A 33 -11.99 7.32 3.48
CA GLU A 33 -13.25 8.08 3.33
C GLU A 33 -13.10 9.56 3.69
N GLU A 34 -12.18 9.87 4.61
CA GLU A 34 -11.99 11.21 5.19
C GLU A 34 -10.83 11.98 4.55
N ASN A 35 -10.09 11.40 3.59
CA ASN A 35 -8.87 11.97 3.01
C ASN A 35 -7.87 12.45 4.10
N LYS A 36 -7.81 11.73 5.21
CA LYS A 36 -7.08 12.13 6.42
C LYS A 36 -5.57 11.94 6.28
N TYR A 37 -5.14 11.04 5.41
CA TYR A 37 -3.73 10.68 5.27
C TYR A 37 -3.02 11.53 4.21
N LYS A 38 -1.85 12.05 4.56
CA LYS A 38 -1.03 12.87 3.67
C LYS A 38 0.18 12.11 3.13
N ILE A 39 0.82 12.69 2.14
CA ILE A 39 2.07 12.19 1.57
C ILE A 39 3.13 12.16 2.70
N ARG A 40 3.90 11.07 2.77
CA ARG A 40 4.91 10.73 3.81
C ARG A 40 4.38 10.09 5.09
N ASP A 41 3.07 9.94 5.27
CA ASP A 41 2.54 9.19 6.40
C ASP A 41 2.82 7.68 6.28
N LYS A 42 3.13 7.03 7.41
CA LYS A 42 3.24 5.57 7.48
C LYS A 42 1.89 4.99 7.86
N VAL A 43 1.31 4.22 6.95
CA VAL A 43 -0.04 3.66 7.09
C VAL A 43 -0.03 2.14 7.07
N LYS A 44 -0.93 1.52 7.84
CA LYS A 44 -1.29 0.11 7.72
C LYS A 44 -2.52 -0.02 6.84
N ILE A 45 -2.46 -0.91 5.85
CA ILE A 45 -3.56 -1.23 4.95
C ILE A 45 -3.99 -2.68 5.14
N ALA A 46 -5.28 -2.97 4.97
CA ALA A 46 -5.80 -4.34 4.89
C ALA A 46 -6.56 -4.56 3.58
N GLU A 47 -6.59 -5.82 3.17
CA GLU A 47 -7.41 -6.30 2.06
C GLU A 47 -8.89 -6.19 2.41
N THR A 48 -9.70 -5.86 1.41
CA THR A 48 -11.15 -5.75 1.55
C THR A 48 -11.83 -6.13 0.24
N ARG A 49 -13.16 -6.15 0.21
CA ARG A 49 -13.92 -6.34 -1.02
C ARG A 49 -13.50 -5.28 -2.06
N PRO A 50 -13.57 -5.57 -3.37
CA PRO A 50 -13.29 -4.55 -4.38
C PRO A 50 -14.20 -3.34 -4.20
N ILE A 51 -13.60 -2.16 -3.99
CA ILE A 51 -14.29 -0.86 -3.88
C ILE A 51 -14.35 -0.19 -5.25
N SER A 52 -13.35 -0.45 -6.10
CA SER A 52 -13.35 -0.10 -7.52
C SER A 52 -12.53 -1.12 -8.31
N LYS A 53 -12.37 -0.90 -9.62
CA LYS A 53 -11.52 -1.71 -10.51
C LYS A 53 -10.14 -2.02 -9.92
N ASP A 54 -9.51 -1.02 -9.30
CA ASP A 54 -8.14 -1.13 -8.79
C ASP A 54 -8.03 -1.02 -7.25
N LYS A 55 -9.10 -0.60 -6.56
CA LYS A 55 -9.10 -0.39 -5.11
C LYS A 55 -9.58 -1.64 -4.39
N ARG A 56 -8.64 -2.37 -3.79
CA ARG A 56 -8.90 -3.60 -3.01
C ARG A 56 -8.38 -3.53 -1.57
N PHE A 57 -7.94 -2.34 -1.14
CA PHE A 57 -7.35 -2.12 0.16
C PHE A 57 -8.05 -0.97 0.88
N ARG A 58 -8.13 -1.02 2.21
CA ARG A 58 -8.58 0.08 3.08
C ARG A 58 -7.45 0.43 4.06
N VAL A 59 -7.32 1.71 4.39
CA VAL A 59 -6.40 2.16 5.45
C VAL A 59 -7.01 1.86 6.82
N ILE A 60 -6.26 1.18 7.69
CA ILE A 60 -6.72 0.83 9.06
C ILE A 60 -6.19 1.83 10.08
N ALA A 61 -4.88 2.11 10.05
CA ALA A 61 -4.23 2.85 11.12
C ALA A 61 -3.04 3.65 10.59
N LYS A 62 -2.80 4.81 11.23
CA LYS A 62 -1.53 5.52 11.15
C LYS A 62 -0.55 4.88 12.12
N VAL A 63 0.66 4.59 11.66
CA VAL A 63 1.73 4.01 12.50
C VAL A 63 2.66 5.09 13.04
N LYS A 64 2.83 6.18 12.30
CA LYS A 64 3.70 7.31 12.64
C LYS A 64 3.19 8.57 11.98
#